data_AF-A0A2U1NU42-F1
#
_entry.id   AF-A0A2U1NU42-F1
#
_cell.length_a   1.000
_cell.length_b   1.000
_cell.length_c   1.000
_cell.angle_alpha   90.00
_cell.angle_beta   90.00
_cell.angle_gamma   90.00
#
_symmetry.space_group_name_H-M   'P 1'
#
loop_
_entity.id
_entity.type
_entity.pdbx_description
1 polymer ?
#
loop_
_entity_poly.entity_id
_entity_poly.type
_entity_poly.pdbx_seq_one_letter_code
_entity_poly.pdbx_strand_id
1 'polypeptide(L)'
;MNGIQGPRVPSKNEFESLIGFIEMVTEQEIVDECKELVKNHFEKMVHWFHKDYMEDEERPIPARINGVKVSLLDLYIIVKGLGGHTQVIMENKWIEVAYAMGFPKEDMSELHKCYGTHLSLLGAYYEVVRSYSSGMDVPKAREREGTSGIKAMELPSEET
;
A
#
# COMPACT_ATOMS: atom_id res chain seq x y z
N MET A 1 13.95 -21.55 18.85
CA MET A 1 14.25 -20.25 18.22
C MET A 1 13.77 -20.35 16.79
N ASN A 2 12.56 -19.88 16.50
CA ASN A 2 12.05 -19.87 15.13
C ASN A 2 12.63 -18.63 14.44
N GLY A 3 13.44 -18.85 13.41
CA GLY A 3 13.96 -17.77 12.58
C GLY A 3 12.79 -17.06 11.91
N ILE A 4 12.83 -15.74 11.90
CA ILE A 4 11.90 -14.90 11.14
C ILE A 4 12.07 -15.31 9.68
N GLN A 5 11.14 -16.09 9.13
CA GLN A 5 11.06 -16.31 7.70
C GLN A 5 10.64 -14.99 7.08
N GLY A 6 11.44 -14.47 6.14
CA GLY A 6 11.04 -13.31 5.35
C GLY A 6 9.80 -13.65 4.51
N PRO A 7 9.09 -12.63 3.98
CA PRO A 7 7.87 -12.83 3.22
C PRO A 7 8.08 -13.82 2.07
N ARG A 8 7.18 -14.79 1.93
CA ARG A 8 7.20 -15.86 0.92
C ARG A 8 7.12 -15.25 -0.48
N VAL A 9 8.08 -15.50 -1.36
CA VAL A 9 8.00 -15.11 -2.79
C VAL A 9 6.74 -15.74 -3.44
N PRO A 10 5.87 -14.97 -4.13
CA PRO A 10 4.67 -15.55 -4.72
C PRO A 10 5.04 -16.37 -5.95
N SER A 11 4.16 -17.29 -6.33
CA SER A 11 4.33 -18.01 -7.58
C SER A 11 4.17 -17.05 -8.77
N LYS A 12 4.81 -17.40 -9.90
CA LYS A 12 4.72 -16.64 -11.15
C LYS A 12 3.26 -16.39 -11.60
N ASN A 13 2.37 -17.34 -11.35
CA ASN A 13 0.96 -17.23 -11.72
C ASN A 13 0.19 -16.23 -10.84
N GLU A 14 0.47 -16.21 -9.53
CA GLU A 14 -0.10 -15.23 -8.59
C GLU A 14 0.38 -13.81 -8.95
N PHE A 15 1.64 -13.71 -9.36
CA PHE A 15 2.29 -12.49 -9.82
C PHE A 15 1.72 -11.95 -11.13
N GLU A 16 1.60 -12.78 -12.18
CA GLU A 16 1.04 -12.35 -13.47
C GLU A 16 -0.45 -11.98 -13.33
N SER A 17 -1.19 -12.69 -12.48
CA SER A 17 -2.60 -12.38 -12.18
C SER A 17 -2.75 -11.01 -11.50
N LEU A 18 -1.85 -10.68 -10.56
CA LEU A 18 -1.84 -9.37 -9.90
C LEU A 18 -1.57 -8.24 -10.89
N ILE A 19 -0.53 -8.39 -11.72
CA ILE A 19 -0.17 -7.37 -12.72
C ILE A 19 -1.32 -7.17 -13.69
N GLY A 20 -1.82 -8.26 -14.28
CA GLY A 20 -2.91 -8.21 -15.24
C GLY A 20 -4.18 -7.58 -14.67
N PHE A 21 -4.49 -7.85 -13.39
CA PHE A 21 -5.64 -7.23 -12.73
C PHE A 21 -5.46 -5.72 -12.55
N ILE A 22 -4.30 -5.27 -12.04
CA ILE A 22 -4.01 -3.84 -11.86
C ILE A 22 -4.03 -3.11 -13.21
N GLU A 23 -3.43 -3.70 -14.25
CA GLU A 23 -3.40 -3.11 -15.60
C GLU A 23 -4.82 -3.01 -16.19
N MET A 24 -5.60 -4.08 -16.13
CA MET A 24 -7.01 -4.09 -16.56
C MET A 24 -7.83 -3.00 -15.87
N VAL A 25 -7.71 -2.86 -14.55
CA VAL A 25 -8.38 -1.82 -13.76
C VAL A 25 -8.00 -0.41 -14.21
N THR A 26 -6.78 -0.24 -14.70
CA THR A 26 -6.24 1.08 -15.07
C THR A 26 -6.52 1.47 -16.52
N GLU A 27 -6.81 0.50 -17.38
CA GLU A 27 -7.06 0.71 -18.81
C GLU A 27 -8.54 0.80 -19.17
N GLN A 28 -9.44 0.28 -18.34
CA GLN A 28 -10.88 0.27 -18.64
C GLN A 28 -11.65 1.40 -17.93
N GLU A 29 -12.55 2.05 -18.68
CA GLU A 29 -13.84 2.46 -18.15
C GLU A 29 -14.51 1.17 -17.64
N ILE A 30 -14.31 0.83 -16.37
CA ILE A 30 -14.96 -0.33 -15.75
C ILE A 30 -16.47 -0.12 -15.92
N VAL A 31 -17.10 -0.93 -16.77
CA VAL A 31 -18.55 -0.91 -16.98
C VAL A 31 -19.22 -0.99 -15.61
N ASP A 32 -20.12 -0.05 -15.32
CA ASP A 32 -20.72 0.10 -13.99
C ASP A 32 -21.30 -1.21 -13.42
N GLU A 33 -21.83 -2.08 -14.29
CA GLU A 33 -22.38 -3.40 -13.94
C GLU A 33 -21.34 -4.36 -13.33
N CYS A 34 -20.06 -4.21 -13.65
CA CYS A 34 -18.97 -5.06 -13.16
C CYS A 34 -18.22 -4.45 -11.98
N LYS A 35 -18.47 -3.19 -11.63
CA LYS A 35 -17.66 -2.43 -10.67
C LYS A 35 -17.57 -3.09 -9.30
N GLU A 36 -18.68 -3.62 -8.79
CA GLU A 36 -18.70 -4.31 -7.49
C GLU A 36 -17.94 -5.66 -7.52
N LEU A 37 -17.96 -6.38 -8.65
CA LEU A 37 -17.17 -7.60 -8.81
C LEU A 37 -15.67 -7.29 -8.77
N VAL A 38 -15.25 -6.23 -9.47
CA VAL A 38 -13.84 -5.78 -9.48
C VAL A 38 -13.42 -5.29 -8.09
N LYS A 39 -14.26 -4.50 -7.40
CA LYS A 39 -14.02 -4.07 -6.02
C LYS A 39 -13.82 -5.25 -5.06
N ASN A 40 -14.71 -6.24 -5.12
CA ASN A 40 -14.62 -7.43 -4.27
C ASN A 40 -13.36 -8.26 -4.59
N HIS A 41 -12.98 -8.36 -5.87
CA HIS A 41 -11.75 -9.05 -6.24
C HIS A 41 -10.50 -8.31 -5.75
N PHE A 42 -10.49 -6.98 -5.88
CA PHE A 42 -9.40 -6.15 -5.36
C PHE A 42 -9.25 -6.28 -3.84
N GLU A 43 -10.37 -6.24 -3.09
CA GLU A 43 -10.34 -6.46 -1.64
C GLU A 43 -9.79 -7.83 -1.25
N LYS A 44 -10.17 -8.90 -1.98
CA LYS A 44 -9.63 -10.25 -1.76
C LYS A 44 -8.13 -10.32 -2.03
N MET A 45 -7.67 -9.65 -3.07
CA MET A 45 -6.26 -9.58 -3.42
C MET A 45 -5.45 -8.80 -2.38
N VAL A 46 -5.96 -7.65 -1.91
CA VAL A 46 -5.34 -6.92 -0.79
C VAL A 46 -5.31 -7.79 0.48
N HIS A 47 -6.39 -8.53 0.76
CA HIS A 47 -6.44 -9.43 1.91
C HIS A 47 -5.42 -10.55 1.83
N TRP A 48 -5.34 -11.23 0.68
CA TRP A 48 -4.31 -12.25 0.43
C TRP A 48 -2.90 -11.67 0.57
N PHE A 49 -2.65 -10.48 0.05
CA PHE A 49 -1.33 -9.84 0.14
C PHE A 49 -0.91 -9.58 1.59
N HIS A 50 -1.81 -9.09 2.44
CA HIS A 50 -1.47 -8.87 3.85
C HIS A 50 -1.39 -10.18 4.63
N LYS A 51 -2.38 -11.05 4.48
CA LYS A 51 -2.48 -12.27 5.26
C LYS A 51 -1.47 -13.33 4.83
N ASP A 52 -1.48 -13.70 3.56
CA ASP A 52 -0.76 -14.88 3.06
C ASP A 52 0.66 -14.55 2.61
N TYR A 53 0.90 -13.31 2.16
CA TYR A 53 2.22 -12.88 1.66
C TYR A 53 3.04 -12.13 2.71
N MET A 54 2.43 -11.17 3.43
CA MET A 54 3.11 -10.42 4.49
C MET A 54 3.02 -11.08 5.87
N GLU A 55 2.23 -12.16 6.02
CA GLU A 55 1.97 -12.83 7.30
C GLU A 55 1.42 -11.87 8.38
N ASP A 56 0.65 -10.87 7.95
CA ASP A 56 0.07 -9.82 8.79
C ASP A 56 -1.46 -10.01 8.87
N GLU A 57 -1.90 -10.85 9.83
CA GLU A 57 -3.31 -11.20 10.02
C GLU A 57 -4.13 -10.11 10.72
N GLU A 58 -3.49 -9.10 11.33
CA GLU A 58 -4.17 -8.11 12.15
C GLU A 58 -4.81 -6.98 11.33
N ARG A 59 -4.55 -6.89 10.03
CA ARG A 59 -5.10 -5.79 9.21
C ARG A 59 -6.59 -5.98 8.92
N PRO A 60 -7.46 -5.09 9.41
CA PRO A 60 -8.90 -5.23 9.21
C PRO A 60 -9.27 -4.98 7.74
N ILE A 61 -9.88 -5.98 7.11
CA ILE A 61 -10.50 -5.88 5.78
C ILE A 61 -11.96 -6.38 5.92
N PRO A 62 -12.97 -5.63 5.45
CA PRO A 62 -12.86 -4.36 4.71
C PRO A 62 -12.41 -3.21 5.61
N ALA A 63 -11.61 -2.30 5.03
CA ALA A 63 -11.17 -1.10 5.72
C ALA A 63 -12.38 -0.20 6.04
N ARG A 64 -12.36 0.40 7.23
CA ARG A 64 -13.43 1.30 7.68
C ARG A 64 -12.85 2.57 8.29
N ILE A 65 -13.49 3.68 7.99
CA ILE A 65 -13.24 4.98 8.63
C ILE A 65 -14.56 5.39 9.28
N ASN A 66 -14.55 5.61 10.60
CA ASN A 66 -15.74 5.96 11.38
C ASN A 66 -16.94 5.02 11.14
N GLY A 67 -16.67 3.73 10.94
CA GLY A 67 -17.68 2.70 10.64
C GLY A 67 -18.13 2.63 9.17
N VAL A 68 -17.79 3.62 8.33
CA VAL A 68 -18.08 3.63 6.89
C VAL A 68 -17.06 2.76 6.15
N LYS A 69 -17.54 1.88 5.27
CA LYS A 69 -16.67 1.04 4.42
C LYS A 69 -15.93 1.93 3.43
N VAL A 70 -14.60 1.78 3.37
CA VAL A 70 -13.75 2.42 2.37
C VAL A 70 -13.58 1.47 1.20
N SER A 71 -13.92 1.90 -0.02
CA SER A 71 -13.55 1.13 -1.22
C SER A 71 -12.06 1.30 -1.49
N LEU A 72 -11.29 0.25 -1.23
CA LEU A 72 -9.83 0.26 -1.46
C LEU A 72 -9.49 0.44 -2.94
N LEU A 73 -10.34 -0.06 -3.84
CA LEU A 73 -10.16 0.11 -5.29
C LEU A 73 -10.35 1.57 -5.71
N ASP A 74 -11.46 2.20 -5.30
CA ASP A 74 -11.73 3.60 -5.65
C ASP A 74 -10.62 4.50 -5.07
N LEU A 75 -10.20 4.24 -3.82
CA LEU A 75 -9.09 4.93 -3.17
C LEU A 75 -7.77 4.78 -3.96
N TYR A 76 -7.45 3.58 -4.44
CA TYR A 76 -6.27 3.34 -5.28
C TYR A 76 -6.33 4.12 -6.60
N ILE A 77 -7.44 4.04 -7.32
CA ILE A 77 -7.62 4.68 -8.64
C ILE A 77 -7.56 6.21 -8.51
N ILE A 78 -8.24 6.79 -7.51
CA ILE A 78 -8.24 8.23 -7.28
C ILE A 78 -6.82 8.73 -6.99
N VAL A 79 -6.09 8.09 -6.07
CA VAL A 79 -4.71 8.48 -5.75
C VAL A 79 -3.80 8.33 -6.96
N LYS A 80 -3.96 7.25 -7.75
CA LYS A 80 -3.20 7.06 -8.99
C LYS A 80 -3.51 8.15 -10.02
N GLY A 81 -4.78 8.50 -10.20
CA GLY A 81 -5.23 9.57 -11.10
C GLY A 81 -4.69 10.96 -10.72
N LEU A 82 -4.39 11.18 -9.44
CA LEU A 82 -3.76 12.41 -8.93
C LEU A 82 -2.22 12.43 -9.04
N GLY A 83 -1.62 11.43 -9.68
CA GLY A 83 -0.16 11.31 -9.85
C GLY A 83 0.51 10.32 -8.89
N GLY A 84 -0.28 9.52 -8.17
CA GLY A 84 0.22 8.52 -7.22
C GLY A 84 0.47 9.07 -5.82
N HIS A 85 0.77 8.16 -4.89
CA HIS A 85 0.85 8.46 -3.45
C HIS A 85 1.86 9.56 -3.11
N THR A 86 3.05 9.52 -3.73
CA THR A 86 4.10 10.53 -3.53
C THR A 86 3.62 11.93 -3.95
N GLN A 87 3.00 12.06 -5.13
CA GLN A 87 2.51 13.34 -5.61
C GLN A 87 1.40 13.88 -4.69
N VAL A 88 0.47 13.01 -4.29
CA VAL A 88 -0.62 13.38 -3.37
C VAL A 88 -0.10 13.89 -2.03
N ILE A 89 0.96 13.29 -1.47
CA ILE A 89 1.61 13.80 -0.26
C ILE A 89 2.27 15.16 -0.52
N MET A 90 3.10 15.26 -1.57
CA MET A 90 3.90 16.46 -1.84
C MET A 90 3.05 17.69 -2.13
N GLU A 91 1.91 17.50 -2.79
CA GLU A 91 0.98 18.58 -3.14
C GLU A 91 -0.20 18.72 -2.17
N ASN A 92 -0.20 17.97 -1.06
CA ASN A 92 -1.23 18.00 -0.02
C ASN A 92 -2.66 17.75 -0.56
N LYS A 93 -2.81 16.80 -1.48
CA LYS A 93 -4.06 16.51 -2.21
C LYS A 93 -5.02 15.57 -1.49
N TRP A 94 -4.78 15.22 -0.23
CA TRP A 94 -5.66 14.31 0.53
C TRP A 94 -7.07 14.87 0.73
N ILE A 95 -7.25 16.19 0.69
CA ILE A 95 -8.57 16.84 0.69
C ILE A 95 -9.34 16.48 -0.59
N GLU A 96 -8.67 16.52 -1.75
CA GLU A 96 -9.27 16.16 -3.05
C GLU A 96 -9.66 14.68 -3.08
N VAL A 97 -8.82 13.82 -2.51
CA VAL A 97 -9.11 12.39 -2.33
C VAL A 97 -10.36 12.20 -1.46
N ALA A 98 -10.46 12.91 -0.34
CA ALA A 98 -11.61 12.81 0.56
C ALA A 98 -12.92 13.19 -0.16
N TYR A 99 -12.93 14.32 -0.88
CA TYR A 99 -14.09 14.73 -1.66
C TYR A 99 -14.46 13.75 -2.77
N ALA A 100 -13.48 13.24 -3.50
CA ALA A 100 -13.73 12.24 -4.55
C ALA A 100 -14.26 10.91 -4.00
N MET A 101 -13.86 10.55 -2.78
CA MET A 101 -14.34 9.36 -2.06
C MET A 101 -15.70 9.58 -1.36
N GLY A 102 -16.23 10.81 -1.35
CA GLY A 102 -17.46 11.15 -0.63
C GLY A 102 -17.31 11.26 0.88
N PHE A 103 -16.08 11.42 1.37
CA PHE A 103 -15.78 11.63 2.80
C PHE A 103 -15.67 13.13 3.12
N PRO A 104 -15.97 13.52 4.37
CA PRO A 104 -15.71 14.87 4.84
C PRO A 104 -14.20 15.15 4.87
N LYS A 105 -13.79 16.43 4.73
CA LYS A 105 -12.36 16.80 4.71
C LYS A 105 -11.64 16.42 6.01
N GLU A 106 -12.38 16.33 7.10
CA GLU A 106 -11.90 15.95 8.42
C GLU A 106 -11.31 14.52 8.43
N ASP A 107 -11.81 13.65 7.55
CA ASP A 107 -11.37 12.26 7.42
C ASP A 107 -10.17 12.08 6.46
N MET A 108 -9.57 13.18 5.97
CA MET A 108 -8.44 13.11 5.02
C MET A 108 -7.22 12.38 5.61
N SER A 109 -6.99 12.51 6.92
CA SER A 109 -5.86 11.88 7.62
C SER A 109 -6.09 10.38 7.75
N GLU A 110 -7.33 9.99 8.01
CA GLU A 110 -7.79 8.61 8.10
C GLU A 110 -7.73 7.92 6.75
N LEU A 111 -8.08 8.62 5.66
CA LEU A 111 -7.90 8.12 4.29
C LEU A 111 -6.42 7.95 3.94
N HIS A 112 -5.57 8.90 4.33
CA HIS A 112 -4.12 8.75 4.14
C HIS A 112 -3.58 7.53 4.88
N LYS A 113 -3.95 7.35 6.16
CA LYS A 113 -3.58 6.16 6.95
C LYS A 113 -4.12 4.89 6.32
N CYS A 114 -5.37 4.88 5.86
CA CYS A 114 -5.99 3.74 5.20
C CYS A 114 -5.21 3.33 3.94
N TYR A 115 -4.82 4.30 3.11
CA TYR A 115 -3.96 4.05 1.96
C TYR A 115 -2.61 3.47 2.38
N GLY A 116 -1.95 4.07 3.37
CA GLY A 116 -0.68 3.60 3.93
C GLY A 116 -0.74 2.14 4.41
N THR A 117 -1.77 1.83 5.18
CA THR A 117 -2.00 0.52 5.77
C THR A 117 -2.37 -0.52 4.71
N HIS A 118 -3.16 -0.20 3.69
CA HIS A 118 -3.67 -1.24 2.80
C HIS A 118 -2.96 -1.30 1.44
N LEU A 119 -2.45 -0.19 0.94
CA LEU A 119 -2.12 -0.02 -0.47
C LEU A 119 -0.67 0.38 -0.74
N SER A 120 0.02 1.10 0.16
CA SER A 120 1.38 1.57 -0.12
C SER A 120 2.38 0.44 -0.41
N LEU A 121 2.36 -0.64 0.40
CA LEU A 121 3.22 -1.80 0.18
C LEU A 121 2.84 -2.60 -1.06
N LEU A 122 1.54 -2.74 -1.34
CA LEU A 122 1.04 -3.40 -2.54
C LEU A 122 1.46 -2.63 -3.81
N GLY A 123 1.36 -1.29 -3.79
CA GLY A 123 1.79 -0.43 -4.88
C GLY A 123 3.29 -0.50 -5.11
N ALA A 124 4.09 -0.42 -4.05
CA ALA A 124 5.55 -0.57 -4.15
C ALA A 124 5.95 -1.96 -4.68
N TYR A 125 5.27 -3.01 -4.21
CA TYR A 125 5.45 -4.36 -4.72
C TYR A 125 5.16 -4.42 -6.22
N TYR A 126 4.00 -3.90 -6.66
CA TYR A 126 3.64 -3.83 -8.08
C TYR A 126 4.68 -3.14 -8.95
N GLU A 127 5.23 -2.00 -8.53
CA GLU A 127 6.25 -1.27 -9.32
C GLU A 127 7.55 -2.07 -9.47
N VAL A 128 8.02 -2.70 -8.39
CA VAL A 128 9.19 -3.59 -8.42
C VAL A 128 8.94 -4.79 -9.33
N VAL A 129 7.75 -5.38 -9.23
CA VAL A 129 7.29 -6.54 -10.00
C VAL A 129 7.18 -6.22 -11.50
N ARG A 130 6.59 -5.07 -11.83
CA ARG A 130 6.44 -4.57 -13.21
C ARG A 130 7.80 -4.33 -13.87
N SER A 131 8.74 -3.72 -13.14
CA SER A 131 10.09 -3.45 -13.64
C SER A 131 10.87 -4.74 -13.95
N TYR A 132 10.82 -5.76 -13.07
CA TYR A 132 11.41 -7.07 -13.36
C TYR A 132 10.79 -7.75 -14.59
N SER A 133 9.47 -7.67 -14.75
CA SER A 133 8.76 -8.29 -15.89
C SER A 133 9.07 -7.62 -17.22
N SER A 134 9.32 -6.31 -17.19
CA SER A 134 9.63 -5.49 -18.36
C SER A 134 11.11 -5.56 -18.75
N GLY A 135 11.94 -6.30 -18.00
CA GLY A 135 13.39 -6.36 -18.19
C GLY A 135 14.13 -5.08 -17.79
N MET A 136 13.50 -4.19 -17.01
CA MET A 136 14.13 -2.97 -16.51
C MET A 136 14.88 -3.26 -15.20
N ASP A 137 16.18 -2.97 -15.16
CA ASP A 137 16.98 -3.01 -13.94
C ASP A 137 16.35 -2.10 -12.87
N VAL A 138 15.88 -2.70 -11.77
CA VAL A 138 15.42 -1.95 -10.59
C VAL A 138 16.61 -1.16 -10.05
N PRO A 139 16.51 0.18 -9.86
CA PRO A 139 17.58 0.94 -9.22
C PRO A 139 17.80 0.36 -7.82
N LYS A 140 18.95 -0.27 -7.59
CA LYS A 140 19.35 -0.69 -6.24
C LYS A 140 19.22 0.52 -5.33
N ALA A 141 18.41 0.39 -4.28
CA ALA A 141 18.36 1.36 -3.21
C ALA A 141 19.82 1.63 -2.77
N ARG A 142 20.26 2.89 -2.88
CA ARG A 142 21.55 3.30 -2.33
C ARG A 142 21.50 3.01 -0.84
N GLU A 143 22.24 1.99 -0.40
CA GLU A 143 22.54 1.79 1.00
C GLU A 143 23.07 3.13 1.52
N ARG A 144 22.36 3.72 2.49
CA ARG A 144 22.92 4.86 3.22
C ARG A 144 24.09 4.28 4.01
N GLU A 145 25.30 4.66 3.62
CA GLU A 145 26.51 4.41 4.41
C GLU A 145 26.24 4.83 5.86
N GLY A 146 26.46 3.90 6.77
CA GLY A 146 26.19 4.09 8.18
C GLY A 146 27.12 5.13 8.78
N THR A 147 26.56 6.25 9.25
CA THR A 147 27.20 7.02 10.31
C THR A 147 26.88 6.38 11.64
N SER A 148 27.81 5.53 12.08
CA SER A 148 28.01 5.15 13.48
C SER A 148 28.11 6.41 14.35
N GLY A 149 27.29 6.50 15.40
CA GLY A 149 27.30 7.66 16.28
C GLY A 149 26.23 7.66 17.36
N ILE A 150 25.91 6.52 17.98
CA ILE A 150 25.19 6.54 19.26
C ILE A 150 26.26 6.74 20.34
N LYS A 151 26.46 7.98 20.78
CA LYS A 151 27.23 8.27 21.98
C LYS A 151 26.36 7.88 23.17
N ALA A 152 26.79 6.87 23.92
CA ALA A 152 26.16 6.44 25.15
C ALA A 152 25.97 7.64 26.10
N MET A 153 24.74 7.84 26.56
CA MET A 153 24.43 8.73 27.67
C MET A 153 24.75 7.93 28.94
N GLU A 154 25.90 8.23 29.56
CA GLU A 154 26.22 7.70 30.89
C GLU A 154 25.21 8.29 31.90
N LEU A 155 24.47 7.39 32.55
CA LEU A 155 23.64 7.73 33.71
C LEU A 155 24.59 7.98 34.90
N PRO A 156 24.47 9.10 35.64
CA PRO A 156 25.25 9.29 36.84
C PRO A 156 24.80 8.31 37.92
N SER A 157 25.75 7.53 38.41
CA SER A 157 25.64 6.65 39.57
C SER A 157 25.32 7.47 40.82
N GLU A 158 24.28 7.07 41.54
CA GLU A 158 24.07 7.46 42.94
C GLU A 158 25.19 6.87 43.79
N GLU A 159 25.86 7.69 44.59
CA GLU A 159 26.34 7.37 45.95
C GLU A 159 26.99 8.60 46.60
N THR A 160 26.31 9.19 47.58
CA THR A 160 26.73 9.20 49.00
C THR A 160 25.63 9.77 49.89
#